data_AF-A0ABD5YXX3-F1
#
_entry.id   AF-A0ABD5YXX3-F1
#
_cell.length_a   1.000
_cell.length_b   1.000
_cell.length_c   1.000
_cell.angle_alpha   90.00
_cell.angle_beta   90.00
_cell.angle_gamma   90.00
#
_symmetry.space_group_name_H-M   'P 1'
#
loop_
_entity.id
_entity.type
_entity.pdbx_description
1 polymer ?
#
loop_
_entity_poly.entity_id
_entity_poly.type
_entity_poly.pdbx_seq_one_letter_code
_entity_poly.pdbx_strand_id
1 'polypeptide(L)'
;MERAAIDDVERDASGDDVERRRLSDRLDTSEIAINQHRIGPGSEFASGLHTHMDQEEVFFVLEGEATFETLVSSAQSTRTRAARSPSKQERQ
;
A
#
# COMPACT_ATOMS: atom_id res chain seq x y z
N MET A 1 21.39 -4.91 -11.16
CA MET A 1 20.12 -4.29 -10.74
C MET A 1 20.41 -3.33 -9.61
N GLU A 2 19.89 -2.12 -9.71
CA GLU A 2 19.93 -1.16 -8.62
C GLU A 2 19.01 -1.62 -7.48
N ARG A 3 19.40 -1.30 -6.25
CA ARG A 3 18.63 -1.58 -5.03
C ARG A 3 18.62 -0.35 -4.16
N ALA A 4 17.49 -0.10 -3.52
CA ALA A 4 17.35 0.93 -2.50
C ALA A 4 16.68 0.31 -1.27
N ALA A 5 17.11 0.71 -0.07
CA ALA A 5 16.38 0.39 1.14
C ALA A 5 15.18 1.34 1.25
N ILE A 6 14.03 0.81 1.68
CA ILE A 6 12.81 1.60 1.87
C ILE A 6 13.06 2.71 2.91
N ASP A 7 13.80 2.39 3.97
CA ASP A 7 14.06 3.30 5.08
C ASP A 7 14.97 4.48 4.70
N ASP A 8 15.69 4.39 3.57
CA ASP A 8 16.53 5.48 3.05
C ASP A 8 15.70 6.54 2.29
N VAL A 9 14.42 6.27 2.02
CA VAL A 9 13.52 7.20 1.34
C VAL A 9 12.75 8.02 2.38
N GLU A 10 12.75 9.35 2.18
CA GLU A 10 12.03 10.26 3.07
C GLU A 10 10.53 9.96 3.07
N ARG A 11 9.93 10.06 4.26
CA ARG A 11 8.48 9.97 4.40
C ARG A 11 7.83 11.29 4.04
N ASP A 12 6.72 11.23 3.33
CA ASP A 12 5.83 12.36 3.11
C ASP A 12 5.33 12.89 4.47
N ALA A 13 5.06 14.18 4.53
CA ALA A 13 4.31 14.76 5.64
C ALA A 13 2.83 14.32 5.54
N SER A 14 2.51 13.19 6.15
CA SER A 14 1.13 12.73 6.36
C SER A 14 0.88 12.60 7.87
N GLY A 15 -0.39 12.71 8.29
CA GLY A 15 -0.78 12.82 9.71
C GLY A 15 -0.26 11.68 10.59
N ASP A 16 -0.31 11.87 11.92
CA ASP A 16 0.46 11.08 12.90
C ASP A 16 0.39 9.55 12.75
N ASP A 17 -0.75 9.00 12.30
CA ASP A 17 -0.96 7.54 12.19
C ASP A 17 -0.81 6.94 10.79
N VAL A 18 -0.50 7.77 9.78
CA VAL A 18 -0.33 7.31 8.39
C VAL A 18 0.95 7.90 7.84
N GLU A 19 1.89 7.05 7.47
CA GLU A 19 3.12 7.43 6.78
C GLU A 19 3.13 6.88 5.35
N ARG A 20 3.64 7.66 4.40
CA ARG A 20 3.90 7.20 3.03
C ARG A 20 5.32 7.53 2.60
N ARG A 21 5.98 6.60 1.92
CA ARG A 21 7.24 6.83 1.18
C ARG A 21 7.00 6.60 -0.32
N ARG A 22 7.39 7.57 -1.14
CA ARG A 22 7.32 7.49 -2.61
C ARG A 22 8.63 6.91 -3.14
N LEU A 23 8.62 5.65 -3.56
CA LEU A 23 9.82 4.94 -3.98
C LEU A 23 10.13 5.16 -5.47
N SER A 24 9.18 5.68 -6.25
CA SER A 24 9.32 5.84 -7.71
C SER A 24 10.54 6.65 -8.11
N ASP A 25 10.76 7.81 -7.49
CA ASP A 25 11.89 8.68 -7.81
C ASP A 25 13.23 8.00 -7.50
N ARG A 26 13.29 7.29 -6.36
CA ARG A 26 14.48 6.55 -5.96
C ARG A 26 14.78 5.37 -6.89
N LEU A 27 13.74 4.77 -7.48
CA LEU A 27 13.84 3.63 -8.39
C LEU A 27 13.84 4.03 -9.88
N ASP A 28 13.75 5.34 -10.16
CA ASP A 28 13.67 5.91 -11.51
C ASP A 28 12.54 5.29 -12.36
N THR A 29 11.35 5.12 -11.78
CA THR A 29 10.19 4.56 -12.49
C THR A 29 9.31 5.65 -13.10
N SER A 30 9.07 5.58 -14.42
CA SER A 30 8.20 6.54 -15.13
C SER A 30 6.78 6.02 -15.38
N GLU A 31 6.63 4.71 -15.56
CA GLU A 31 5.36 4.06 -15.95
C GLU A 31 4.57 3.49 -14.76
N ILE A 32 5.17 3.45 -13.57
CA ILE A 32 4.55 2.90 -12.36
C ILE A 32 4.88 3.77 -11.15
N ALA A 33 3.86 4.00 -10.32
CA ALA A 33 4.05 4.58 -9.01
C ALA A 33 4.22 3.48 -7.96
N ILE A 34 5.29 3.53 -7.17
CA ILE A 34 5.52 2.59 -6.07
C ILE A 34 5.52 3.37 -4.76
N ASN A 35 4.57 3.05 -3.88
CA ASN A 35 4.40 3.72 -2.59
C ASN A 35 4.41 2.68 -1.46
N GLN A 36 5.23 2.92 -0.44
CA GLN A 36 5.15 2.16 0.81
C GLN A 36 4.32 2.96 1.82
N HIS A 37 3.34 2.29 2.41
CA HIS A 37 2.49 2.88 3.45
C HIS A 37 2.71 2.18 4.78
N ARG A 38 2.72 2.95 5.86
CA ARG A 38 2.57 2.45 7.23
C ARG A 38 1.31 3.07 7.80
N ILE A 39 0.36 2.23 8.19
CA ILE A 39 -0.98 2.65 8.61
C ILE A 39 -1.22 2.07 10.00
N GLY A 40 -1.52 2.94 10.95
CA GLY A 40 -1.85 2.56 12.32
C GLY A 40 -3.16 1.74 12.39
N PRO A 41 -3.34 0.90 13.42
CA PRO A 41 -4.60 0.18 13.63
C PRO A 41 -5.78 1.16 13.77
N GLY A 42 -6.82 0.95 12.97
CA GLY A 42 -8.02 1.80 12.96
C GLY A 42 -7.91 3.06 12.09
N SER A 43 -6.74 3.36 11.55
CA SER A 43 -6.53 4.43 10.58
C SER A 43 -6.89 3.97 9.16
N GLU A 44 -7.26 4.93 8.31
CA GLU A 44 -7.63 4.70 6.92
C GLU A 44 -6.54 5.19 5.96
N PHE A 45 -6.57 4.70 4.71
CA PHE A 45 -5.72 5.25 3.66
C PHE A 45 -6.08 6.72 3.40
N ALA A 46 -5.08 7.57 3.17
CA ALA A 46 -5.25 9.02 3.07
C ALA A 46 -6.21 9.49 1.95
N SER A 47 -6.48 8.65 0.93
CA SER A 47 -7.36 8.99 -0.20
C SER A 47 -8.79 8.42 -0.07
N GLY A 48 -9.08 7.65 0.98
CA GLY A 48 -10.39 7.00 1.17
C GLY A 48 -10.79 6.07 0.01
N LEU A 49 -12.07 5.70 -0.04
CA LEU A 49 -12.64 4.86 -1.10
C LEU A 49 -12.78 5.65 -2.41
N HIS A 50 -12.08 5.21 -3.46
CA HIS A 50 -12.11 5.84 -4.78
C HIS A 50 -11.76 4.83 -5.87
N THR A 51 -11.77 5.28 -7.12
CA THR A 51 -11.32 4.50 -8.28
C THR A 51 -10.61 5.42 -9.27
N HIS A 52 -9.60 4.89 -9.94
CA HIS A 52 -8.93 5.55 -11.05
C HIS A 52 -9.63 5.16 -12.37
N MET A 53 -9.75 6.09 -13.30
CA MET A 53 -10.44 5.84 -14.57
C MET A 53 -9.54 5.16 -15.62
N ASP A 54 -8.23 5.30 -15.46
CA ASP A 54 -7.22 4.95 -16.47
C ASP A 54 -5.96 4.29 -15.87
N GLN A 55 -5.99 3.92 -14.59
CA GLN A 55 -4.85 3.34 -13.88
C GLN A 55 -5.27 2.11 -13.07
N GLU A 56 -4.47 1.05 -13.14
CA GLU A 56 -4.61 -0.09 -12.24
C GLU A 56 -3.88 0.20 -10.91
N GLU A 57 -4.46 -0.23 -9.80
CA GLU A 57 -3.86 -0.08 -8.47
C GLU A 57 -3.80 -1.45 -7.76
N VAL A 58 -2.62 -1.78 -7.21
CA VAL A 58 -2.36 -3.05 -6.54
C VAL A 58 -1.77 -2.79 -5.16
N PHE A 59 -2.33 -3.46 -4.15
CA PHE A 59 -1.84 -3.42 -2.78
C PHE A 59 -1.16 -4.72 -2.40
N PHE A 60 0.01 -4.63 -1.78
CA PHE A 60 0.72 -5.77 -1.20
C PHE A 60 0.96 -5.55 0.28
N VAL A 61 0.40 -6.43 1.12
CA VAL A 61 0.56 -6.36 2.58
C VAL A 61 1.90 -6.98 2.97
N LEU A 62 2.85 -6.13 3.40
CA LEU A 62 4.18 -6.54 3.83
C LEU A 62 4.20 -7.10 5.27
N GLU A 63 3.35 -6.56 6.14
CA GLU A 63 3.22 -6.94 7.54
C GLU A 63 1.82 -6.57 8.04
N GLY A 64 1.29 -7.34 8.99
CA GLY A 64 -0.03 -7.11 9.58
C GLY A 64 -1.17 -7.53 8.65
N GLU A 65 -2.29 -6.83 8.79
CA GLU A 65 -3.52 -7.08 8.05
C GLU A 65 -4.16 -5.75 7.64
N ALA A 66 -4.66 -5.69 6.40
CA ALA A 66 -5.44 -4.59 5.89
C ALA A 66 -6.83 -5.07 5.47
N THR A 67 -7.83 -4.20 5.62
CA THR A 67 -9.17 -4.42 5.06
C THR A 67 -9.38 -3.44 3.92
N PHE A 68 -9.77 -3.96 2.77
CA PHE A 68 -10.11 -3.18 1.58
C PHE A 68 -11.61 -3.18 1.38
N GLU A 69 -12.16 -2.00 1.13
CA GLU A 69 -13.53 -1.81 0.69
C GLU A 69 -13.55 -1.58 -0.81
N THR A 70 -14.43 -2.28 -1.53
CA THR A 70 -14.58 -2.18 -2.98
C THR A 70 -16.03 -2.05 -3.36
N LEU A 71 -16.35 -1.09 -4.22
CA LEU A 71 -17.70 -0.95 -4.76
C LEU A 71 -17.95 -2.01 -5.82
N VAL A 72 -19.02 -2.80 -5.62
CA VAL A 72 -19.55 -3.72 -6.62
C VAL A 72 -20.54 -2.99 -7.53
N SER A 73 -21.22 -1.98 -6.97
CA SER A 73 -22.10 -1.04 -7.67
C SER A 73 -22.18 0.26 -6.88
N SER A 74 -22.87 1.28 -7.42
CA SER A 74 -23.08 2.56 -6.71
C SER A 74 -23.83 2.43 -5.38
N ALA A 75 -24.49 1.30 -5.11
CA ALA A 75 -25.26 1.06 -3.88
C ALA A 75 -24.71 -0.09 -3.02
N GLN A 76 -23.65 -0.79 -3.45
CA GLN A 76 -23.16 -1.99 -2.76
C GLN A 76 -21.62 -2.02 -2.71
N SER A 77 -21.09 -2.32 -1.53
CA SER A 77 -19.67 -2.49 -1.27
C SER A 77 -19.38 -3.88 -0.68
N THR A 78 -18.19 -4.41 -0.96
CA THR A 78 -17.65 -5.62 -0.34
C THR A 78 -16.39 -5.30 0.45
N ARG A 79 -16.15 -6.07 1.52
CA ARG A 79 -14.93 -5.98 2.34
C ARG A 79 -14.06 -7.21 2.13
N THR A 80 -12.78 -6.99 1.84
CA THR A 80 -11.79 -8.06 1.70
C THR A 80 -10.65 -7.83 2.68
N ARG A 81 -10.33 -8.83 3.50
CA ARG A 81 -9.16 -8.81 4.38
C ARG A 81 -7.98 -9.44 3.67
N ALA A 82 -6.83 -8.77 3.69
CA ALA A 82 -5.57 -9.30 3.21
C ALA A 82 -4.53 -9.21 4.33
N ALA A 83 -3.83 -10.30 4.57
CA ALA A 83 -2.69 -10.37 5.46
C ALA A 83 -1.54 -11.03 4.71
N ARG A 84 -0.30 -10.69 5.07
CA ARG A 84 0.85 -11.44 4.56
C ARG A 84 0.72 -12.89 5.01
N SER A 85 0.74 -13.83 4.08
CA SER A 85 0.82 -15.24 4.43
C SER A 85 2.13 -15.49 5.19
N PRO A 86 2.11 -16.16 6.36
CA PRO A 86 3.35 -16.55 7.02
C PRO A 86 4.10 -17.42 6.02
N SER A 87 5.32 -17.00 5.65
CA SER A 87 6.19 -17.82 4.82
C SER A 87 6.28 -19.19 5.49
N LYS A 88 6.12 -20.29 4.73
CA LYS A 88 6.73 -21.55 5.15
C LYS A 88 8.17 -21.18 5.48
N GLN A 89 8.54 -21.24 6.76
CA GLN A 89 9.94 -21.08 7.13
C GLN A 89 10.72 -22.02 6.24
N GLU A 90 11.62 -21.48 5.41
CA GLU A 90 12.67 -22.27 4.80
C GLU A 90 13.36 -22.97 5.95
N ARG A 91 13.06 -24.27 6.11
CA ARG A 91 13.83 -25.14 6.98
C ARG A 91 15.20 -25.23 6.30
N GLN A 92 16.12 -24.39 6.75
CA GLN A 92 17.55 -24.67 6.64
C GLN A 92 17.89 -25.76 7.65
#